data_AF-A0A3R9WM48-F1
#
_entry.id   AF-A0A3R9WM48-F1
#
_cell.length_a   1.000
_cell.length_b   1.000
_cell.length_c   1.000
_cell.angle_alpha   90.00
_cell.angle_beta   90.00
_cell.angle_gamma   90.00
#
_symmetry.space_group_name_H-M   'P 1'
#
loop_
_entity.id
_entity.type
_entity.pdbx_description
1 polymer ?
#
loop_
_entity_poly.entity_id
_entity_poly.type
_entity_poly.pdbx_seq_one_letter_code
_entity_poly.pdbx_strand_id
1 'polypeptide(L)'
;MPATSDATQPQNRLRLREIADLDDTAFSDYLQDRFDHLVTAAIADAAGHLRPAQHDLLHAPGRLNDLRDALTFAEGDLQVAVERMAYRQDPRTARTSRQLRQVRTALHQVHRDTAALRRAENRRRDAVAGMGPTDTVTTARGWLAHAYPARFTQLLAQAHAAAGLPVRPLAKDIFDTIEEGWADGHLTAPSTPGVEQLLARGVVAFRSTVADDARDQNDRDPALRHPLLQRRWNTALDELAALTVPVARASSPSALGTLPSDFADLPEQDAFKILNARRFLVAIWQRRAEHTRLIHQYAATVTDLRRAAPDHDLRSQALDAALDRLVAEQPAAAARILARLRPYATADGRLEAHVFTPALRAQAKREVLADLAAIRKPNIVMPSEIAPRPALVATAALAAR
;
A
#
# COMPACT_ATOMS: atom_id res chain seq x y z
N MET A 1 -20.60 23.20 45.43
CA MET A 1 -20.21 23.62 44.07
C MET A 1 -20.18 22.38 43.19
N PRO A 2 -21.13 22.20 42.26
CA PRO A 2 -21.07 21.06 41.36
C PRO A 2 -20.17 21.42 40.17
N ALA A 3 -19.16 20.58 39.94
CA ALA A 3 -18.32 20.63 38.76
C ALA A 3 -19.18 20.29 37.53
N THR A 4 -19.13 21.18 36.56
CA THR A 4 -19.77 21.08 35.25
C THR A 4 -19.29 19.84 34.51
N SER A 5 -20.22 18.92 34.29
CA SER A 5 -20.13 17.85 33.31
C SER A 5 -19.99 18.48 31.92
N ASP A 6 -18.78 18.52 31.39
CA ASP A 6 -18.53 18.91 30.00
C ASP A 6 -18.96 17.74 29.11
N ALA A 7 -20.27 17.68 28.86
CA ALA A 7 -20.85 16.79 27.88
C ALA A 7 -20.43 17.29 26.50
N THR A 8 -19.39 16.67 25.92
CA THR A 8 -19.05 16.77 24.49
C THR A 8 -20.32 16.58 23.66
N GLN A 9 -20.90 17.68 23.18
CA GLN A 9 -22.01 17.65 22.25
C GLN A 9 -21.56 16.94 20.96
N PRO A 10 -22.38 16.04 20.38
CA PRO A 10 -22.09 15.50 19.07
C PRO A 10 -22.18 16.64 18.05
N GLN A 11 -21.03 17.13 17.57
CA GLN A 11 -20.96 18.08 16.46
C GLN A 11 -21.78 17.53 15.28
N ASN A 12 -22.80 18.29 14.86
CA ASN A 12 -23.83 17.85 13.92
C ASN A 12 -23.24 17.45 12.56
N ARG A 13 -23.19 16.14 12.28
CA ARG A 13 -22.95 15.66 10.91
C ARG A 13 -24.11 16.10 10.01
N LEU A 14 -23.78 16.74 8.90
CA LEU A 14 -24.76 17.12 7.88
C LEU A 14 -25.44 15.87 7.31
N ARG A 15 -26.74 15.98 7.03
CA ARG A 15 -27.47 14.96 6.26
C ARG A 15 -26.97 14.98 4.82
N LEU A 16 -27.08 13.84 4.13
CA LEU A 16 -26.57 13.70 2.75
C LEU A 16 -27.07 14.78 1.77
N ARG A 17 -28.30 15.27 1.94
CA ARG A 17 -28.87 16.33 1.10
C ARG A 17 -28.34 17.72 1.45
N GLU A 18 -28.05 17.95 2.72
CA GLU A 18 -27.56 19.25 3.23
C GLU A 18 -26.13 19.54 2.76
N ILE A 19 -25.38 18.51 2.33
CA ILE A 19 -24.05 18.67 1.74
C ILE A 19 -24.13 19.44 0.41
N ALA A 20 -25.21 19.26 -0.35
CA ALA A 20 -25.41 19.94 -1.62
C ALA A 20 -25.61 21.45 -1.45
N ASP A 21 -26.07 21.86 -0.26
CA ASP A 21 -26.37 23.26 0.08
C ASP A 21 -25.11 24.05 0.48
N LEU A 22 -23.99 23.35 0.77
CA LEU A 22 -22.70 24.01 0.97
C LEU A 22 -22.24 24.66 -0.33
N ASP A 23 -21.75 25.90 -0.27
CA ASP A 23 -21.02 26.49 -1.38
C ASP A 23 -19.69 25.74 -1.63
N ASP A 24 -19.02 26.04 -2.75
CA ASP A 24 -17.87 25.26 -3.19
C ASP A 24 -16.65 25.42 -2.25
N THR A 25 -16.53 26.56 -1.56
CA THR A 25 -15.44 26.81 -0.60
C THR A 25 -15.72 26.05 0.69
N ALA A 26 -16.92 26.21 1.25
CA ALA A 26 -17.37 25.50 2.44
C ALA A 26 -17.36 23.97 2.22
N PHE A 27 -17.70 23.49 1.02
CA PHE A 27 -17.61 22.09 0.67
C PHE A 27 -16.15 21.61 0.64
N SER A 28 -15.22 22.38 0.06
CA SER A 28 -13.80 22.04 0.08
C SER A 28 -13.28 21.92 1.52
N ASP A 29 -13.57 22.90 2.37
CA ASP A 29 -13.14 22.92 3.77
C ASP A 29 -13.76 21.76 4.57
N TYR A 30 -15.06 21.49 4.35
CA TYR A 30 -15.77 20.37 4.97
C TYR A 30 -15.07 19.04 4.72
N LEU A 31 -14.57 18.81 3.51
CA LEU A 31 -13.90 17.56 3.15
C LEU A 31 -12.51 17.40 3.76
N GLN A 32 -11.83 18.51 4.08
CA GLN A 32 -10.48 18.51 4.64
C GLN A 32 -10.49 18.41 6.16
N ASP A 33 -11.56 18.88 6.80
CA ASP A 33 -11.69 18.92 8.26
C ASP A 33 -11.63 17.52 8.88
N ARG A 34 -12.43 16.57 8.36
CA ARG A 34 -12.54 15.22 8.94
C ARG A 34 -12.73 14.15 7.88
N PHE A 35 -12.18 12.96 8.14
CA PHE A 35 -12.40 11.81 7.25
C PHE A 35 -13.88 11.42 7.17
N ASP A 36 -14.62 11.49 8.28
CA ASP A 36 -16.06 11.20 8.27
C ASP A 36 -16.86 12.16 7.38
N HIS A 37 -16.42 13.41 7.24
CA HIS A 37 -17.04 14.37 6.32
C HIS A 37 -16.82 13.96 4.87
N LEU A 38 -15.59 13.54 4.53
CA LEU A 38 -15.29 12.97 3.22
C LEU A 38 -16.10 11.70 2.94
N VAL A 39 -16.25 10.80 3.90
CA VAL A 39 -17.12 9.60 3.78
C VAL A 39 -18.57 10.01 3.53
N THR A 40 -19.08 10.97 4.29
CA THR A 40 -20.46 11.45 4.15
C THR A 40 -20.70 12.08 2.77
N ALA A 41 -19.74 12.89 2.29
CA ALA A 41 -19.78 13.48 0.95
C ALA A 41 -19.68 12.42 -0.15
N ALA A 42 -18.82 11.40 0.02
CA ALA A 42 -18.71 10.29 -0.93
C ALA A 42 -20.01 9.47 -1.04
N ILE A 43 -20.72 9.26 0.07
CA ILE A 43 -22.04 8.63 0.07
C ILE A 43 -23.08 9.53 -0.61
N ALA A 44 -23.04 10.84 -0.36
CA ALA A 44 -23.93 11.80 -1.02
C ALA A 44 -23.69 11.85 -2.54
N ASP A 45 -22.43 11.83 -2.97
CA ASP A 45 -22.03 11.74 -4.38
C ASP A 45 -22.57 10.47 -5.03
N ALA A 46 -22.30 9.31 -4.43
CA ALA A 46 -22.77 8.02 -4.92
C ALA A 46 -24.30 7.94 -5.00
N ALA A 47 -25.01 8.65 -4.11
CA ALA A 47 -26.46 8.75 -4.11
C ALA A 47 -27.02 9.80 -5.09
N GLY A 48 -26.16 10.57 -5.77
CA GLY A 48 -26.55 11.61 -6.74
C GLY A 48 -27.09 12.87 -6.08
N HIS A 49 -26.62 13.21 -4.88
CA HIS A 49 -27.06 14.42 -4.16
C HIS A 49 -26.19 15.64 -4.42
N LEU A 50 -24.93 15.47 -4.83
CA LEU A 50 -24.02 16.59 -5.03
C LEU A 50 -24.29 17.37 -6.32
N ARG A 51 -23.95 18.66 -6.30
CA ARG A 51 -23.97 19.53 -7.48
C ARG A 51 -22.82 19.15 -8.43
N PRO A 52 -22.91 19.44 -9.74
CA PRO A 52 -21.84 19.09 -10.71
C PRO A 52 -20.46 19.60 -10.30
N ALA A 53 -20.33 20.85 -9.83
CA ALA A 53 -19.05 21.40 -9.39
C ALA A 53 -18.45 20.64 -8.18
N GLN A 54 -19.29 20.21 -7.24
CA GLN A 54 -18.88 19.43 -6.07
C GLN A 54 -18.48 17.99 -6.46
N HIS A 55 -19.22 17.39 -7.40
CA HIS A 55 -18.88 16.10 -8.00
C HIS A 55 -17.51 16.18 -8.68
N ASP A 56 -17.31 17.16 -9.56
CA ASP A 56 -16.05 17.37 -10.29
C ASP A 56 -14.88 17.59 -9.31
N LEU A 57 -15.11 18.32 -8.21
CA LEU A 57 -14.11 18.52 -7.16
C LEU A 57 -13.72 17.20 -6.46
N LEU A 58 -14.68 16.30 -6.18
CA LEU A 58 -14.39 15.00 -5.57
C LEU A 58 -13.65 14.05 -6.53
N HIS A 59 -13.99 14.10 -7.82
CA HIS A 59 -13.42 13.25 -8.87
C HIS A 59 -12.17 13.84 -9.52
N ALA A 60 -11.69 14.99 -9.03
CA ALA A 60 -10.43 15.59 -9.48
C ALA A 60 -9.26 14.59 -9.32
N PRO A 61 -8.29 14.53 -10.26
CA PRO A 61 -7.20 13.55 -10.22
C PRO A 61 -6.42 13.51 -8.90
N GLY A 62 -6.22 14.67 -8.26
CA GLY A 62 -5.53 14.77 -6.97
C GLY A 62 -6.30 14.19 -5.78
N ARG A 63 -7.60 13.92 -5.93
CA ARG A 63 -8.51 13.48 -4.85
C ARG A 63 -9.09 12.10 -5.05
N LEU A 64 -8.92 11.49 -6.24
CA LEU A 64 -9.44 10.15 -6.54
C LEU A 64 -9.00 9.09 -5.52
N ASN A 65 -7.78 9.16 -5.00
CA ASN A 65 -7.33 8.22 -3.96
C ASN A 65 -8.07 8.42 -2.63
N ASP A 66 -8.31 9.67 -2.23
CA ASP A 66 -9.07 9.97 -1.00
C ASP A 66 -10.53 9.56 -1.15
N LEU A 67 -11.14 9.84 -2.31
CA LEU A 67 -12.49 9.40 -2.63
C LEU A 67 -12.60 7.87 -2.62
N ARG A 68 -11.63 7.16 -3.20
CA ARG A 68 -11.57 5.69 -3.17
C ARG A 68 -11.51 5.16 -1.74
N ASP A 69 -10.67 5.76 -0.89
CA ASP A 69 -10.51 5.32 0.49
C ASP A 69 -11.80 5.57 1.29
N ALA A 70 -12.44 6.72 1.07
CA ALA A 70 -13.72 7.06 1.68
C ALA A 70 -14.86 6.12 1.25
N LEU A 71 -14.96 5.80 -0.05
CA LEU A 71 -15.94 4.85 -0.59
C LEU A 71 -15.69 3.41 -0.11
N THR A 72 -14.43 3.01 0.05
CA THR A 72 -14.06 1.69 0.60
C THR A 72 -14.52 1.57 2.05
N PHE A 73 -14.29 2.61 2.86
CA PHE A 73 -14.81 2.64 4.23
C PHE A 73 -16.34 2.68 4.26
N ALA A 74 -16.96 3.52 3.42
CA ALA A 74 -18.42 3.65 3.32
C ALA A 74 -19.08 2.32 2.93
N GLU A 75 -18.51 1.56 2.00
CA GLU A 75 -19.02 0.24 1.63
C GLU A 75 -19.09 -0.69 2.84
N GLY A 76 -17.99 -0.80 3.58
CA GLY A 76 -17.91 -1.67 4.76
C GLY A 76 -18.84 -1.21 5.88
N ASP A 77 -18.88 0.08 6.19
CA ASP A 77 -19.73 0.63 7.26
C ASP A 77 -21.21 0.48 6.92
N LEU A 78 -21.61 0.77 5.68
CA LEU A 78 -22.98 0.55 5.22
C LEU A 78 -23.37 -0.94 5.20
N GLN A 79 -22.44 -1.83 4.84
CA GLN A 79 -22.70 -3.26 4.91
C GLN A 79 -22.99 -3.71 6.35
N VAL A 80 -22.14 -3.34 7.31
CA VAL A 80 -22.37 -3.68 8.72
C VAL A 80 -23.63 -3.01 9.26
N ALA A 81 -23.92 -1.78 8.83
CA ALA A 81 -25.16 -1.09 9.19
C ALA A 81 -26.41 -1.83 8.69
N VAL A 82 -26.41 -2.30 7.44
CA VAL A 82 -27.49 -3.12 6.87
C VAL A 82 -27.67 -4.40 7.67
N GLU A 83 -26.58 -5.11 7.96
CA GLU A 83 -26.61 -6.36 8.74
C GLU A 83 -27.17 -6.15 10.15
N ARG A 84 -26.74 -5.09 10.83
CA ARG A 84 -27.25 -4.71 12.15
C ARG A 84 -28.72 -4.30 12.12
N MET A 85 -29.12 -3.52 11.12
CA MET A 85 -30.51 -3.09 10.93
C MET A 85 -31.42 -4.29 10.63
N ALA A 86 -30.96 -5.23 9.79
CA ALA A 86 -31.69 -6.46 9.49
C ALA A 86 -31.88 -7.32 10.74
N TYR A 87 -30.84 -7.51 11.56
CA TYR A 87 -30.93 -8.24 12.82
C TYR A 87 -31.98 -7.63 13.77
N ARG A 88 -32.04 -6.31 13.86
CA ARG A 88 -33.03 -5.58 14.68
C ARG A 88 -34.38 -5.35 13.99
N GLN A 89 -34.58 -5.86 12.77
CA GLN A 89 -35.78 -5.63 11.98
C GLN A 89 -36.11 -4.13 11.77
N ASP A 90 -35.08 -3.29 11.64
CA ASP A 90 -35.23 -1.84 11.46
C ASP A 90 -35.80 -1.54 10.04
N PRO A 91 -36.90 -0.78 9.92
CA PRO A 91 -37.52 -0.47 8.63
C PRO A 91 -36.60 0.31 7.67
N ARG A 92 -35.55 0.97 8.19
CA ARG A 92 -34.57 1.70 7.37
C ARG A 92 -33.65 0.78 6.56
N THR A 93 -33.63 -0.53 6.83
CA THR A 93 -32.77 -1.53 6.16
C THR A 93 -32.82 -1.43 4.63
N ALA A 94 -34.02 -1.26 4.06
CA ALA A 94 -34.20 -1.18 2.61
C ALA A 94 -33.52 0.06 1.99
N ARG A 95 -33.57 1.20 2.70
CA ARG A 95 -32.92 2.44 2.29
C ARG A 95 -31.41 2.31 2.37
N THR A 96 -30.87 1.84 3.49
CA THR A 96 -29.42 1.66 3.68
C THR A 96 -28.86 0.63 2.68
N SER A 97 -29.60 -0.43 2.38
CA SER A 97 -29.24 -1.41 1.35
C SER A 97 -29.13 -0.80 -0.04
N ARG A 98 -30.00 0.17 -0.36
CA ARG A 98 -29.93 0.91 -1.63
C ARG A 98 -28.68 1.78 -1.70
N GLN A 99 -28.38 2.49 -0.62
CA GLN A 99 -27.17 3.31 -0.50
C GLN A 99 -25.90 2.46 -0.64
N LEU A 100 -25.86 1.29 -0.01
CA LEU A 100 -24.75 0.34 -0.16
C LEU A 100 -24.51 -0.05 -1.63
N ARG A 101 -25.58 -0.36 -2.38
CA ARG A 101 -25.46 -0.67 -3.82
C ARG A 101 -24.92 0.52 -4.63
N GLN A 102 -25.39 1.73 -4.33
CA GLN A 102 -24.90 2.96 -4.97
C GLN A 102 -23.41 3.19 -4.69
N VAL A 103 -22.98 3.04 -3.44
CA VAL A 103 -21.56 3.15 -3.04
C VAL A 103 -20.70 2.11 -3.74
N ARG A 104 -21.15 0.85 -3.86
CA ARG A 104 -20.43 -0.19 -4.59
C ARG A 104 -20.22 0.15 -6.07
N THR A 105 -21.27 0.68 -6.73
CA THR A 105 -21.17 1.12 -8.11
C THR A 105 -20.18 2.28 -8.26
N ALA A 106 -20.26 3.28 -7.37
CA ALA A 106 -19.35 4.42 -7.37
C ALA A 106 -17.89 3.99 -7.10
N LEU A 107 -17.67 3.09 -6.15
CA LEU A 107 -16.33 2.56 -5.84
C LEU A 107 -15.73 1.82 -7.03
N HIS A 108 -16.54 1.01 -7.72
CA HIS A 108 -16.10 0.33 -8.95
C HIS A 108 -15.69 1.34 -10.03
N GLN A 109 -16.45 2.43 -10.20
CA GLN A 109 -16.11 3.50 -11.13
C GLN A 109 -14.77 4.15 -10.76
N VAL A 110 -14.60 4.59 -9.52
CA VAL A 110 -13.38 5.23 -9.02
C VAL A 110 -12.16 4.32 -9.15
N HIS A 111 -12.32 3.00 -8.99
CA HIS A 111 -11.25 2.02 -9.27
C HIS A 111 -10.81 2.06 -10.74
N ARG A 112 -11.74 2.17 -11.69
CA ARG A 112 -11.41 2.28 -13.12
C ARG A 112 -10.67 3.58 -13.41
N ASP A 113 -11.14 4.68 -12.84
CA ASP A 113 -10.57 6.02 -13.07
C ASP A 113 -9.18 6.14 -12.47
N THR A 114 -8.99 5.65 -11.25
CA THR A 114 -7.66 5.57 -10.60
C THR A 114 -6.69 4.72 -11.43
N ALA A 115 -7.14 3.58 -11.97
CA ALA A 115 -6.31 2.74 -12.81
C ALA A 115 -5.97 3.42 -14.16
N ALA A 116 -6.91 4.16 -14.75
CA ALA A 116 -6.69 4.93 -15.97
C ALA A 116 -5.69 6.07 -15.75
N LEU A 117 -5.81 6.81 -14.64
CA LEU A 117 -4.88 7.86 -14.25
C LEU A 117 -3.45 7.32 -14.10
N ARG A 118 -3.27 6.23 -13.34
CA ARG A 118 -1.95 5.58 -13.19
C ARG A 118 -1.35 5.17 -14.54
N ARG A 119 -2.16 4.62 -15.45
CA ARG A 119 -1.71 4.27 -16.81
C ARG A 119 -1.31 5.50 -17.63
N ALA A 120 -1.99 6.63 -17.46
CA ALA A 120 -1.63 7.88 -18.13
C ALA A 120 -0.34 8.48 -17.55
N GLU A 121 -0.18 8.49 -16.23
CA GLU A 121 1.04 8.94 -15.56
C GLU A 121 2.26 8.11 -15.94
N ASN A 122 2.14 6.78 -15.92
CA ASN A 122 3.23 5.89 -16.33
C ASN A 122 3.64 6.16 -17.78
N ARG A 123 2.68 6.27 -18.71
CA ARG A 123 2.98 6.60 -20.11
C ARG A 123 3.71 7.94 -20.26
N ARG A 124 3.35 8.96 -19.45
CA ARG A 124 4.06 10.25 -19.45
C ARG A 124 5.49 10.11 -18.93
N ARG A 125 5.70 9.36 -17.84
CA ARG A 125 7.04 9.11 -17.29
C ARG A 125 7.91 8.35 -18.28
N ASP A 126 7.37 7.32 -18.92
CA ASP A 126 8.08 6.52 -19.92
C ASP A 126 8.51 7.38 -21.12
N ALA A 127 7.62 8.27 -21.59
CA ALA A 127 7.92 9.20 -22.67
C ALA A 127 9.02 10.21 -22.30
N VAL A 128 9.00 10.76 -21.08
CA VAL A 128 10.02 11.72 -20.60
C VAL A 128 11.37 11.05 -20.41
N ALA A 129 11.39 9.82 -19.89
CA ALA A 129 12.61 9.08 -19.61
C ALA A 129 13.26 8.49 -20.87
N GLY A 130 12.68 8.68 -22.06
CA GLY A 130 13.12 8.03 -23.30
C GLY A 130 13.16 6.51 -23.19
N MET A 131 12.45 5.93 -22.20
CA MET A 131 12.43 4.50 -21.96
C MET A 131 11.60 3.87 -23.07
N GLY A 132 12.29 3.43 -24.11
CA GLY A 132 11.71 2.62 -25.17
C GLY A 132 11.09 1.33 -24.62
N PRO A 133 10.37 0.57 -25.47
CA PRO A 133 9.80 -0.72 -25.10
C PRO A 133 10.86 -1.59 -24.41
N THR A 134 10.49 -2.26 -23.32
CA THR A 134 11.44 -3.12 -22.59
C THR A 134 12.03 -4.17 -23.53
N ASP A 135 13.34 -4.15 -23.72
CA ASP A 135 14.04 -5.16 -24.53
C ASP A 135 14.12 -6.50 -23.77
N THR A 136 14.08 -7.59 -24.54
CA THR A 136 14.47 -8.93 -24.11
C THR A 136 15.79 -8.96 -23.33
N VAL A 137 16.81 -8.20 -23.73
CA VAL A 137 18.13 -8.19 -23.08
C VAL A 137 18.05 -7.62 -21.67
N THR A 138 17.44 -6.44 -21.51
CA THR A 138 17.24 -5.81 -20.19
C THR A 138 16.38 -6.68 -19.29
N THR A 139 15.34 -7.30 -19.85
CA THR A 139 14.48 -8.25 -19.11
C THR A 139 15.26 -9.48 -18.65
N ALA A 140 16.10 -10.03 -19.52
CA ALA A 140 16.93 -11.20 -19.22
C ALA A 140 17.97 -10.91 -18.14
N ARG A 141 18.66 -9.75 -18.20
CA ARG A 141 19.60 -9.28 -17.16
C ARG A 141 18.90 -9.21 -15.79
N GLY A 142 17.73 -8.58 -15.74
CA GLY A 142 16.94 -8.50 -14.51
C GLY A 142 16.45 -9.86 -13.98
N TRP A 143 15.99 -10.75 -14.85
CA TRP A 143 15.58 -12.10 -14.43
C TRP A 143 16.76 -12.94 -13.95
N LEU A 144 17.94 -12.78 -14.56
CA LEU A 144 19.15 -13.46 -14.13
C LEU A 144 19.60 -13.02 -12.74
N ALA A 145 19.50 -11.73 -12.41
CA ALA A 145 19.74 -11.22 -11.06
C ALA A 145 18.81 -11.87 -10.02
N HIS A 146 17.54 -12.11 -10.36
CA HIS A 146 16.62 -12.85 -9.50
C HIS A 146 16.95 -14.35 -9.40
N ALA A 147 17.48 -14.96 -10.45
CA ALA A 147 17.90 -16.35 -10.41
C ALA A 147 19.15 -16.55 -9.54
N TYR A 148 20.06 -15.56 -9.49
CA TYR A 148 21.34 -15.62 -8.76
C TYR A 148 21.51 -14.48 -7.75
N PRO A 149 20.61 -14.33 -6.75
CA PRO A 149 20.56 -13.13 -5.91
C PRO A 149 21.85 -12.91 -5.12
N ALA A 150 22.40 -13.96 -4.47
CA ALA A 150 23.63 -13.84 -3.69
C ALA A 150 24.84 -13.43 -4.55
N ARG A 151 24.99 -14.03 -5.74
CA ARG A 151 26.09 -13.69 -6.64
C ARG A 151 25.93 -12.28 -7.20
N PHE A 152 24.71 -11.90 -7.57
CA PHE A 152 24.40 -10.55 -8.02
C PHE A 152 24.73 -9.50 -6.95
N THR A 153 24.32 -9.72 -5.70
CA THR A 153 24.66 -8.80 -4.58
C THR A 153 26.16 -8.67 -4.39
N GLN A 154 26.92 -9.75 -4.52
CA GLN A 154 28.39 -9.71 -4.44
C GLN A 154 28.99 -8.87 -5.59
N LEU A 155 28.56 -9.10 -6.84
CA LEU A 155 29.04 -8.35 -8.00
C LEU A 155 28.67 -6.87 -7.91
N LEU A 156 27.47 -6.55 -7.42
CA LEU A 156 27.02 -5.18 -7.21
C LEU A 156 27.84 -4.47 -6.13
N ALA A 157 28.14 -5.15 -5.03
CA ALA A 157 29.02 -4.63 -3.99
C ALA A 157 30.42 -4.31 -4.52
N GLN A 158 30.98 -5.20 -5.36
CA GLN A 158 32.27 -4.98 -6.03
C GLN A 158 32.23 -3.78 -6.98
N ALA A 159 31.17 -3.66 -7.78
CA ALA A 159 30.99 -2.54 -8.71
C ALA A 159 30.82 -1.20 -7.99
N HIS A 160 30.05 -1.15 -6.90
CA HIS A 160 29.94 0.04 -6.06
C HIS A 160 31.28 0.43 -5.44
N ALA A 161 32.02 -0.54 -4.87
CA ALA A 161 33.34 -0.28 -4.30
C ALA A 161 34.32 0.27 -5.35
N ALA A 162 34.31 -0.28 -6.57
CA ALA A 162 35.13 0.20 -7.68
C ALA A 162 34.77 1.63 -8.13
N ALA A 163 33.49 2.01 -8.00
CA ALA A 163 33.00 3.36 -8.30
C ALA A 163 33.17 4.35 -7.13
N GLY A 164 33.79 3.95 -6.01
CA GLY A 164 33.93 4.79 -4.81
C GLY A 164 32.60 5.02 -4.06
N LEU A 165 31.58 4.22 -4.35
CA LEU A 165 30.26 4.32 -3.74
C LEU A 165 30.18 3.46 -2.46
N PRO A 166 29.42 3.88 -1.44
CA PRO A 166 29.23 3.08 -0.25
C PRO A 166 28.55 1.75 -0.60
N VAL A 167 29.17 0.64 -0.19
CA VAL A 167 28.59 -0.70 -0.37
C VAL A 167 27.34 -0.81 0.49
N ARG A 168 26.22 -1.11 -0.16
CA ARG A 168 24.92 -1.29 0.50
C ARG A 168 24.26 -2.57 0.01
N PRO A 169 23.58 -3.31 0.89
CA PRO A 169 22.73 -4.42 0.45
C PRO A 169 21.61 -3.86 -0.42
N LEU A 170 21.17 -4.67 -1.38
CA LEU A 170 20.02 -4.32 -2.21
C LEU A 170 18.75 -4.33 -1.36
N ALA A 171 17.92 -3.29 -1.50
CA ALA A 171 16.57 -3.27 -0.94
C ALA A 171 15.79 -4.49 -1.44
N LYS A 172 15.25 -5.29 -0.51
CA LYS A 172 14.54 -6.53 -0.84
C LYS A 172 13.06 -6.25 -1.12
N ASP A 173 12.53 -5.23 -0.48
CA ASP A 173 11.14 -4.81 -0.59
C ASP A 173 11.01 -3.27 -0.54
N ILE A 174 9.76 -2.81 -0.62
CA ILE A 174 9.44 -1.39 -0.58
C ILE A 174 9.80 -0.75 0.78
N PHE A 175 9.74 -1.49 1.87
CA PHE A 175 10.05 -0.96 3.20
C PHE A 175 11.55 -0.71 3.35
N ASP A 176 12.39 -1.61 2.83
CA ASP A 176 13.85 -1.37 2.77
C ASP A 176 14.15 -0.09 1.97
N THR A 177 13.45 0.13 0.86
CA THR A 177 13.60 1.37 0.06
C THR A 177 13.23 2.61 0.86
N ILE A 178 12.17 2.54 1.67
CA ILE A 178 11.70 3.65 2.53
C ILE A 178 12.68 3.90 3.68
N GLU A 179 13.12 2.86 4.38
CA GLU A 179 14.06 2.94 5.50
C GLU A 179 15.41 3.50 5.03
N GLU A 180 15.92 3.05 3.88
CA GLU A 180 17.12 3.61 3.27
C GLU A 180 16.92 5.07 2.84
N GLY A 181 15.79 5.38 2.19
CA GLY A 181 15.48 6.74 1.79
C GLY A 181 15.38 7.72 2.96
N TRP A 182 14.91 7.26 4.11
CA TRP A 182 14.95 8.05 5.35
C TRP A 182 16.38 8.22 5.86
N ALA A 183 17.18 7.15 5.91
CA ALA A 183 18.58 7.22 6.35
C ALA A 183 19.44 8.11 5.45
N ASP A 184 19.13 8.18 4.15
CA ASP A 184 19.79 9.03 3.16
C ASP A 184 19.31 10.49 3.18
N GLY A 185 18.32 10.83 4.01
CA GLY A 185 17.73 12.15 4.08
C GLY A 185 16.80 12.49 2.89
N HIS A 186 16.43 11.52 2.05
CA HIS A 186 15.44 11.72 1.00
C HIS A 186 14.00 11.82 1.54
N LEU A 187 13.73 11.20 2.68
CA LEU A 187 12.46 11.35 3.40
C LEU A 187 12.67 12.18 4.66
N THR A 188 12.17 13.42 4.66
CA THR A 188 12.22 14.30 5.82
C THR A 188 11.04 14.00 6.74
N ALA A 189 11.28 13.24 7.80
CA ALA A 189 10.32 13.00 8.87
C ALA A 189 11.03 13.14 10.23
N PRO A 190 10.65 14.11 11.08
CA PRO A 190 11.31 14.32 12.37
C PRO A 190 11.00 13.17 13.33
N SER A 191 12.01 12.73 14.08
CA SER A 191 11.81 11.83 15.22
C SER A 191 11.26 12.64 16.39
N THR A 192 9.94 12.61 16.54
CA THR A 192 9.26 13.22 17.69
C THR A 192 9.22 12.24 18.86
N PRO A 193 8.97 12.70 20.10
CA PRO A 193 8.82 11.81 21.25
C PRO A 193 7.76 10.72 21.05
N GLY A 194 6.68 11.01 20.30
CA GLY A 194 5.67 10.02 19.94
C GLY A 194 6.22 8.91 19.05
N VAL A 195 7.03 9.25 18.05
CA VAL A 195 7.69 8.28 17.17
C VAL A 195 8.67 7.41 17.96
N GLU A 196 9.49 8.00 18.82
CA GLU A 196 10.45 7.27 19.66
C GLU A 196 9.76 6.29 20.61
N GLN A 197 8.65 6.71 21.22
CA GLN A 197 7.84 5.83 22.07
C GLN A 197 7.27 4.65 21.28
N LEU A 198 6.75 4.87 20.07
CA LEU A 198 6.24 3.80 19.22
C LEU A 198 7.33 2.83 18.77
N LEU A 199 8.52 3.35 18.45
CA LEU A 199 9.69 2.54 18.11
C LEU A 199 10.12 1.66 19.30
N ALA A 200 10.08 2.19 20.52
CA ALA A 200 10.47 1.47 21.73
C ALA A 200 9.43 0.44 22.23
N ARG A 201 8.15 0.54 21.81
CA ARG A 201 7.10 -0.40 22.24
C ARG A 201 7.40 -1.83 21.80
N GLY A 202 7.04 -2.81 22.63
CA GLY A 202 7.00 -4.22 22.24
C GLY A 202 5.90 -4.51 21.20
N VAL A 203 5.97 -5.66 20.54
CA VAL A 203 5.05 -6.06 19.45
C VAL A 203 3.58 -5.96 19.87
N VAL A 204 3.21 -6.50 21.03
CA VAL A 204 1.82 -6.49 21.52
C VAL A 204 1.33 -5.08 21.79
N ALA A 205 2.12 -4.25 22.48
CA ALA A 205 1.75 -2.87 22.81
C ALA A 205 1.62 -2.00 21.56
N PHE A 206 2.50 -2.18 20.58
CA PHE A 206 2.42 -1.50 19.28
C PHE A 206 1.16 -1.90 18.51
N ARG A 207 0.84 -3.21 18.47
CA ARG A 207 -0.39 -3.69 17.83
C ARG A 207 -1.66 -3.14 18.49
N SER A 208 -1.67 -3.01 19.83
CA SER A 208 -2.78 -2.36 20.54
C SER A 208 -2.94 -0.89 20.12
N THR A 209 -1.85 -0.14 19.97
CA THR A 209 -1.91 1.24 19.43
C THR A 209 -2.49 1.28 18.03
N VAL A 210 -2.07 0.38 17.14
CA VAL A 210 -2.64 0.29 15.79
C VAL A 210 -4.12 -0.08 15.83
N ALA A 211 -4.55 -0.90 16.79
CA ALA A 211 -5.96 -1.22 16.98
C ALA A 211 -6.76 0.00 17.45
N ASP A 212 -6.20 0.81 18.35
CA ASP A 212 -6.83 2.03 18.83
C ASP A 212 -6.93 3.10 17.71
N ASP A 213 -5.87 3.32 16.93
CA ASP A 213 -5.90 4.18 15.73
C ASP A 213 -6.91 3.66 14.69
N ALA A 214 -7.02 2.34 14.50
CA ALA A 214 -8.03 1.79 13.61
C ALA A 214 -9.46 2.07 14.12
N ARG A 215 -9.69 2.08 15.45
CA ARG A 215 -11.00 2.41 16.02
C ARG A 215 -11.34 3.89 15.90
N ASP A 216 -10.36 4.77 16.08
CA ASP A 216 -10.56 6.22 15.97
C ASP A 216 -10.20 6.76 14.58
N GLN A 217 -11.22 6.86 13.73
CA GLN A 217 -11.05 7.30 12.34
C GLN A 217 -10.77 8.79 12.19
N ASN A 218 -11.06 9.62 13.20
CA ASN A 218 -10.91 11.06 13.14
C ASN A 218 -9.65 11.56 13.86
N ASP A 219 -9.30 10.96 15.00
CA ASP A 219 -8.09 11.31 15.75
C ASP A 219 -6.95 10.32 15.42
N ARG A 220 -6.46 10.43 14.19
CA ARG A 220 -5.44 9.53 13.65
C ARG A 220 -4.08 9.84 14.27
N ASP A 221 -3.33 8.82 14.69
CA ASP A 221 -1.99 9.03 15.22
C ASP A 221 -1.01 9.35 14.07
N PRO A 222 -0.54 10.62 13.93
CA PRO A 222 0.38 10.98 12.86
C PRO A 222 1.74 10.29 13.01
N ALA A 223 2.11 9.84 14.21
CA ALA A 223 3.40 9.17 14.44
C ALA A 223 3.45 7.81 13.74
N LEU A 224 2.33 7.07 13.61
CA LEU A 224 2.28 5.80 12.87
C LEU A 224 2.67 5.95 11.38
N ARG A 225 2.52 7.15 10.82
CA ARG A 225 2.91 7.47 9.44
C ARG A 225 4.42 7.65 9.25
N HIS A 226 5.22 7.65 10.32
CA HIS A 226 6.67 7.82 10.20
C HIS A 226 7.32 6.72 9.32
N PRO A 227 8.26 7.02 8.40
CA PRO A 227 8.89 6.05 7.50
C PRO A 227 9.40 4.78 8.20
N LEU A 228 10.06 4.92 9.34
CA LEU A 228 10.60 3.80 10.13
C LEU A 228 9.56 2.87 10.77
N LEU A 229 8.30 3.30 10.85
CA LEU A 229 7.22 2.50 11.44
C LEU A 229 6.42 1.72 10.40
N GLN A 230 6.60 1.99 9.10
CA GLN A 230 5.73 1.46 8.04
C GLN A 230 5.75 -0.08 7.96
N ARG A 231 6.90 -0.71 8.16
CA ARG A 231 7.02 -2.17 8.20
C ARG A 231 6.25 -2.77 9.39
N ARG A 232 6.45 -2.22 10.58
CA ARG A 232 5.76 -2.67 11.81
C ARG A 232 4.26 -2.40 11.75
N TRP A 233 3.85 -1.27 11.18
CA TRP A 233 2.45 -0.92 10.98
C TRP A 233 1.76 -1.92 10.04
N ASN A 234 2.40 -2.27 8.91
CA ASN A 234 1.90 -3.31 8.02
C ASN A 234 1.69 -4.63 8.75
N THR A 235 2.72 -5.12 9.46
CA THR A 235 2.64 -6.37 10.22
C THR A 235 1.53 -6.34 11.26
N ALA A 236 1.37 -5.23 12.00
CA ALA A 236 0.32 -5.09 12.99
C ALA A 236 -1.09 -5.12 12.36
N LEU A 237 -1.30 -4.46 11.21
CA LEU A 237 -2.56 -4.52 10.46
C LEU A 237 -2.83 -5.93 9.89
N ASP A 238 -1.79 -6.67 9.53
CA ASP A 238 -1.86 -8.07 9.11
C ASP A 238 -2.30 -9.00 10.23
N GLU A 239 -1.67 -8.89 11.38
CA GLU A 239 -2.04 -9.65 12.58
C GLU A 239 -3.45 -9.29 13.07
N LEU A 240 -3.80 -8.01 13.12
CA LEU A 240 -5.14 -7.57 13.56
C LEU A 240 -6.24 -8.12 12.67
N ALA A 241 -6.05 -8.09 11.34
CA ALA A 241 -7.03 -8.68 10.43
C ALA A 241 -7.14 -10.19 10.64
N ALA A 242 -6.02 -10.91 10.72
CA ALA A 242 -6.01 -12.35 10.93
C ALA A 242 -6.71 -12.77 12.24
N LEU A 243 -6.51 -12.00 13.33
CA LEU A 243 -7.19 -12.23 14.61
C LEU A 243 -8.69 -11.90 14.57
N THR A 244 -9.08 -10.92 13.75
CA THR A 244 -10.47 -10.42 13.71
C THR A 244 -11.36 -11.25 12.79
N VAL A 245 -10.82 -11.81 11.70
CA VAL A 245 -11.59 -12.56 10.68
C VAL A 245 -12.47 -13.67 11.28
N PRO A 246 -11.95 -14.56 12.16
CA PRO A 246 -12.79 -15.61 12.76
C PRO A 246 -13.93 -15.06 13.61
N VAL A 247 -13.64 -14.01 14.41
CA VAL A 247 -14.63 -13.38 15.30
C VAL A 247 -15.71 -12.64 14.50
N ALA A 248 -15.31 -11.99 13.41
CA ALA A 248 -16.20 -11.30 12.48
C ALA A 248 -17.02 -12.25 11.58
N ARG A 249 -16.73 -13.56 11.64
CA ARG A 249 -17.22 -14.58 10.69
C ARG A 249 -17.08 -14.09 9.24
N ALA A 250 -15.95 -13.46 8.93
CA ALA A 250 -15.67 -12.89 7.62
C ALA A 250 -15.15 -13.96 6.65
N SER A 251 -15.34 -13.76 5.35
CA SER A 251 -14.86 -14.73 4.35
C SER A 251 -13.34 -14.68 4.16
N SER A 252 -12.72 -13.51 4.35
CA SER A 252 -11.27 -13.36 4.28
C SER A 252 -10.79 -12.11 5.03
N PRO A 253 -9.45 -11.92 5.18
CA PRO A 253 -8.86 -10.68 5.69
C PRO A 253 -9.12 -9.42 4.84
N SER A 254 -9.83 -9.52 3.72
CA SER A 254 -10.14 -8.42 2.80
C SER A 254 -11.59 -8.40 2.32
N ALA A 255 -12.45 -9.28 2.84
CA ALA A 255 -13.85 -9.35 2.44
C ALA A 255 -14.72 -9.85 3.59
N LEU A 256 -15.87 -9.18 3.79
CA LEU A 256 -16.77 -9.48 4.91
C LEU A 256 -17.57 -10.76 4.63
N GLY A 257 -17.86 -11.05 3.37
CA GLY A 257 -18.73 -12.16 2.97
C GLY A 257 -20.16 -12.03 3.51
N THR A 258 -20.97 -13.04 3.20
CA THR A 258 -22.31 -13.18 3.77
C THR A 258 -22.21 -13.63 5.23
N LEU A 259 -23.11 -13.13 6.07
CA LEU A 259 -23.29 -13.70 7.40
C LEU A 259 -23.80 -15.14 7.30
N PRO A 260 -23.42 -16.02 8.24
CA PRO A 260 -23.97 -17.36 8.35
C PRO A 260 -25.49 -17.36 8.51
N SER A 261 -26.16 -18.42 8.03
CA SER A 261 -27.62 -18.53 8.05
C SER A 261 -28.22 -18.54 9.47
N ASP A 262 -27.47 -19.04 10.46
CA ASP A 262 -27.83 -19.07 11.89
C ASP A 262 -27.72 -17.71 12.58
N PHE A 263 -27.16 -16.68 11.92
CA PHE A 263 -26.87 -15.40 12.56
C PHE A 263 -28.12 -14.71 13.14
N ALA A 264 -29.26 -14.80 12.45
CA ALA A 264 -30.51 -14.17 12.88
C ALA A 264 -31.05 -14.75 14.20
N ASP A 265 -30.68 -16.00 14.51
CA ASP A 265 -31.16 -16.73 15.69
C ASP A 265 -30.22 -16.58 16.91
N LEU A 266 -29.08 -15.91 16.73
CA LEU A 266 -28.11 -15.73 17.81
C LEU A 266 -28.65 -14.79 18.90
N PRO A 267 -28.30 -15.02 20.18
CA PRO A 267 -28.53 -14.05 21.25
C PRO A 267 -27.90 -12.70 20.93
N GLU A 268 -28.57 -11.60 21.34
CA GLU A 268 -28.13 -10.23 21.00
C GLU A 268 -26.67 -9.99 21.34
N GLN A 269 -26.21 -10.44 22.52
CA GLN A 269 -24.84 -10.25 22.94
C GLN A 269 -23.83 -10.87 21.95
N ASP A 270 -24.10 -12.05 21.42
CA ASP A 270 -23.20 -12.74 20.50
C ASP A 270 -23.30 -12.20 19.06
N ALA A 271 -24.51 -11.85 18.62
CA ALA A 271 -24.71 -11.14 17.36
C ALA A 271 -23.94 -9.81 17.34
N PHE A 272 -23.98 -9.05 18.44
CA PHE A 272 -23.24 -7.78 18.56
C PHE A 272 -21.73 -7.96 18.65
N LYS A 273 -21.22 -9.04 19.25
CA LYS A 273 -19.78 -9.36 19.17
C LYS A 273 -19.33 -9.51 17.72
N ILE A 274 -20.09 -10.26 16.91
CA ILE A 274 -19.80 -10.47 15.48
C ILE A 274 -19.89 -9.14 14.72
N LEU A 275 -20.97 -8.37 14.89
CA LEU A 275 -21.16 -7.09 14.19
C LEU A 275 -20.07 -6.06 14.54
N ASN A 276 -19.67 -5.97 15.81
CA ASN A 276 -18.59 -5.09 16.24
C ASN A 276 -17.24 -5.53 15.68
N ALA A 277 -16.97 -6.85 15.62
CA ALA A 277 -15.77 -7.37 15.00
C ALA A 277 -15.74 -7.10 13.49
N ARG A 278 -16.88 -7.20 12.79
CA ARG A 278 -17.02 -6.84 11.36
C ARG A 278 -16.74 -5.35 11.14
N ARG A 279 -17.30 -4.48 11.98
CA ARG A 279 -17.02 -3.03 11.94
C ARG A 279 -15.53 -2.74 12.16
N PHE A 280 -14.91 -3.40 13.13
CA PHE A 280 -13.48 -3.25 13.38
C PHE A 280 -12.63 -3.73 12.19
N LEU A 281 -13.00 -4.85 11.55
CA LEU A 281 -12.33 -5.35 10.35
C LEU A 281 -12.39 -4.35 9.18
N VAL A 282 -13.54 -3.70 8.97
CA VAL A 282 -13.68 -2.62 7.99
C VAL A 282 -12.73 -1.45 8.30
N ALA A 283 -12.60 -1.09 9.58
CA ALA A 283 -11.71 -0.03 10.00
C ALA A 283 -10.23 -0.37 9.74
N ILE A 284 -9.83 -1.64 9.93
CA ILE A 284 -8.50 -2.15 9.55
C ILE A 284 -8.27 -2.02 8.04
N TRP A 285 -9.27 -2.32 7.21
CA TRP A 285 -9.12 -2.22 5.74
C TRP A 285 -8.90 -0.79 5.27
N GLN A 286 -9.60 0.17 5.88
CA GLN A 286 -9.35 1.58 5.60
C GLN A 286 -7.91 1.96 5.94
N ARG A 287 -7.38 1.52 7.09
CA ARG A 287 -5.99 1.80 7.49
C ARG A 287 -4.97 1.14 6.58
N ARG A 288 -5.26 -0.07 6.10
CA ARG A 288 -4.43 -0.72 5.07
C ARG A 288 -4.43 0.04 3.75
N ALA A 289 -5.57 0.58 3.32
CA ALA A 289 -5.65 1.37 2.09
C ALA A 289 -4.81 2.65 2.21
N GLU A 290 -4.93 3.36 3.34
CA GLU A 290 -4.11 4.52 3.67
C GLU A 290 -2.62 4.19 3.70
N HIS A 291 -2.24 3.14 4.43
CA HIS A 291 -0.86 2.67 4.52
C HIS A 291 -0.29 2.30 3.15
N THR A 292 -1.04 1.55 2.33
CA THR A 292 -0.63 1.17 0.96
C THR A 292 -0.36 2.40 0.09
N ARG A 293 -1.18 3.44 0.22
CA ARG A 293 -0.95 4.71 -0.49
C ARG A 293 0.30 5.40 0.02
N LEU A 294 0.47 5.49 1.34
CA LEU A 294 1.60 6.16 1.97
C LEU A 294 2.94 5.51 1.59
N ILE A 295 3.04 4.17 1.63
CA ILE A 295 4.27 3.47 1.24
C ILE A 295 4.62 3.70 -0.24
N HIS A 296 3.61 3.78 -1.12
CA HIS A 296 3.84 4.08 -2.53
C HIS A 296 4.27 5.53 -2.74
N GLN A 297 3.73 6.48 -1.97
CA GLN A 297 4.17 7.87 -1.98
C GLN A 297 5.62 7.98 -1.53
N TYR A 298 6.00 7.36 -0.41
CA TYR A 298 7.39 7.35 0.06
C TYR A 298 8.33 6.71 -0.97
N ALA A 299 7.98 5.56 -1.53
CA ALA A 299 8.82 4.91 -2.53
C ALA A 299 8.98 5.75 -3.80
N ALA A 300 7.91 6.44 -4.24
CA ALA A 300 7.98 7.36 -5.37
C ALA A 300 8.90 8.54 -5.07
N THR A 301 8.74 9.21 -3.91
CA THR A 301 9.60 10.32 -3.47
C THR A 301 11.07 9.90 -3.40
N VAL A 302 11.37 8.75 -2.79
CA VAL A 302 12.73 8.21 -2.73
C VAL A 302 13.29 7.95 -4.12
N THR A 303 12.48 7.37 -5.02
CA THR A 303 12.91 7.09 -6.39
C THR A 303 13.23 8.37 -7.16
N ASP A 304 12.39 9.38 -7.06
CA ASP A 304 12.57 10.65 -7.76
C ASP A 304 13.79 11.42 -7.24
N LEU A 305 13.98 11.46 -5.91
CA LEU A 305 15.15 12.10 -5.31
C LEU A 305 16.45 11.34 -5.60
N ARG A 306 16.42 9.99 -5.64
CA ARG A 306 17.58 9.18 -6.05
C ARG A 306 17.96 9.39 -7.51
N ARG A 307 17.01 9.69 -8.39
CA ARG A 307 17.28 10.03 -9.80
C ARG A 307 17.91 11.41 -9.95
N ALA A 308 17.53 12.35 -9.07
CA ALA A 308 18.10 13.69 -9.05
C ALA A 308 19.44 13.78 -8.30
N ALA A 309 19.87 12.70 -7.62
CA ALA A 309 21.11 12.67 -6.87
C ALA A 309 22.34 12.73 -7.80
N PRO A 310 23.43 13.41 -7.41
CA PRO A 310 24.61 13.57 -8.26
C PRO A 310 25.35 12.25 -8.53
N ASP A 311 25.16 11.24 -7.68
CA ASP A 311 25.74 9.91 -7.83
C ASP A 311 24.84 8.92 -8.59
N HIS A 312 23.68 9.37 -9.11
CA HIS A 312 22.72 8.52 -9.80
C HIS A 312 23.35 7.76 -10.98
N ASP A 313 24.06 8.48 -11.85
CA ASP A 313 24.67 7.90 -13.05
C ASP A 313 25.75 6.88 -12.69
N LEU A 314 26.56 7.16 -11.66
CA LEU A 314 27.58 6.23 -11.15
C LEU A 314 26.94 4.95 -10.59
N ARG A 315 25.83 5.08 -9.85
CA ARG A 315 25.07 3.92 -9.34
C ARG A 315 24.44 3.11 -10.46
N SER A 316 23.89 3.79 -11.47
CA SER A 316 23.32 3.15 -12.66
C SER A 316 24.39 2.36 -13.43
N GLN A 317 25.56 2.96 -13.64
CA GLN A 317 26.71 2.29 -14.27
C GLN A 317 27.22 1.10 -13.46
N ALA A 318 27.29 1.22 -12.13
CA ALA A 318 27.69 0.11 -11.26
C ALA A 318 26.69 -1.06 -11.32
N LEU A 319 25.38 -0.76 -11.39
CA LEU A 319 24.32 -1.75 -11.58
C LEU A 319 24.49 -2.47 -12.93
N ASP A 320 24.71 -1.71 -14.00
CA ASP A 320 24.92 -2.28 -15.33
C ASP A 320 26.18 -3.15 -15.39
N ALA A 321 27.29 -2.68 -14.83
CA ALA A 321 28.53 -3.46 -14.77
C ALA A 321 28.35 -4.79 -14.01
N ALA A 322 27.60 -4.78 -12.90
CA ALA A 322 27.29 -5.99 -12.15
C ALA A 322 26.41 -6.96 -12.92
N LEU A 323 25.40 -6.45 -13.64
CA LEU A 323 24.52 -7.26 -14.49
C LEU A 323 25.29 -7.86 -15.68
N ASP A 324 26.15 -7.09 -16.34
CA ASP A 324 26.97 -7.57 -17.45
C ASP A 324 27.95 -8.65 -17.00
N ARG A 325 28.56 -8.46 -15.83
CA ARG A 325 29.42 -9.47 -15.24
C ARG A 325 28.63 -10.74 -14.91
N LEU A 326 27.41 -10.62 -14.40
CA LEU A 326 26.57 -11.77 -14.10
C LEU A 326 26.19 -12.55 -15.37
N VAL A 327 25.88 -11.87 -16.48
CA VAL A 327 25.63 -12.50 -17.77
C VAL A 327 26.87 -13.23 -18.27
N ALA A 328 28.05 -12.60 -18.18
CA ALA A 328 29.31 -13.21 -18.59
C ALA A 328 29.66 -14.47 -17.77
N GLU A 329 29.31 -14.49 -16.47
CA GLU A 329 29.52 -15.65 -15.59
C GLU A 329 28.46 -16.75 -15.77
N GLN A 330 27.27 -16.42 -16.28
CA GLN A 330 26.14 -17.35 -16.43
C GLN A 330 25.55 -17.37 -17.86
N PRO A 331 26.36 -17.59 -18.91
CA PRO A 331 25.91 -17.44 -20.30
C PRO A 331 24.79 -18.44 -20.66
N ALA A 332 24.85 -19.66 -20.14
CA ALA A 332 23.83 -20.69 -20.39
C ALA A 332 22.46 -20.33 -19.75
N ALA A 333 22.46 -19.72 -18.56
CA ALA A 333 21.23 -19.29 -17.91
C ALA A 333 20.62 -18.07 -18.62
N ALA A 334 21.46 -17.11 -19.03
CA ALA A 334 21.04 -15.97 -19.82
C ALA A 334 20.42 -16.41 -21.16
N ALA A 335 21.06 -17.35 -21.87
CA ALA A 335 20.55 -17.90 -23.13
C ALA A 335 19.19 -18.59 -22.98
N ARG A 336 18.96 -19.32 -21.88
CA ARG A 336 17.65 -19.93 -21.58
C ARG A 336 16.56 -18.89 -21.36
N ILE A 337 16.84 -17.84 -20.60
CA ILE A 337 15.89 -16.75 -20.39
C ILE A 337 15.56 -16.08 -21.74
N LEU A 338 16.57 -15.74 -22.54
CA LEU A 338 16.37 -15.15 -23.86
C LEU A 338 15.56 -16.06 -24.80
N ALA A 339 15.82 -17.37 -24.78
CA ALA A 339 15.04 -18.34 -25.55
C ALA A 339 13.56 -18.36 -25.13
N ARG A 340 13.26 -18.20 -23.83
CA ARG A 340 11.87 -18.07 -23.35
C ARG A 340 11.21 -16.77 -23.79
N LEU A 341 11.97 -15.68 -23.86
CA LEU A 341 11.45 -14.36 -24.22
C LEU A 341 11.26 -14.18 -25.73
N ARG A 342 12.04 -14.90 -26.55
CA ARG A 342 12.06 -14.79 -28.02
C ARG A 342 10.68 -14.87 -28.70
N PRO A 343 9.74 -15.74 -28.31
CA PRO A 343 8.41 -15.81 -28.92
C PRO A 343 7.56 -14.54 -28.71
N TYR A 344 7.94 -13.68 -27.78
CA TYR A 344 7.21 -12.47 -27.41
C TYR A 344 7.91 -11.18 -27.89
N ALA A 345 9.01 -11.33 -28.62
CA ALA A 345 9.86 -10.24 -29.07
C ALA A 345 9.61 -9.91 -30.54
N THR A 346 9.71 -8.63 -30.89
CA THR A 346 9.80 -8.19 -32.29
C THR A 346 11.13 -8.62 -32.92
N ALA A 347 11.27 -8.43 -34.22
CA ALA A 347 12.53 -8.63 -34.94
C ALA A 347 13.70 -7.83 -34.32
N ASP A 348 13.42 -6.68 -33.71
CA ASP A 348 14.40 -5.81 -33.05
C ASP A 348 14.63 -6.18 -31.57
N GLY A 349 14.12 -7.32 -31.09
CA GLY A 349 14.30 -7.78 -29.70
C GLY A 349 13.42 -7.06 -28.67
N ARG A 350 12.43 -6.25 -29.10
CA ARG A 350 11.55 -5.52 -28.19
C ARG A 350 10.38 -6.39 -27.75
N LEU A 351 10.06 -6.39 -26.45
CA LEU A 351 8.88 -7.10 -25.95
C LEU A 351 7.62 -6.28 -26.22
N GLU A 352 6.69 -6.84 -26.98
CA GLU A 352 5.44 -6.16 -27.30
C GLU A 352 4.45 -6.27 -26.14
N ALA A 353 4.04 -5.14 -25.56
CA ALA A 353 3.19 -5.12 -24.36
C ALA A 353 1.80 -5.77 -24.56
N HIS A 354 1.31 -5.82 -25.80
CA HIS A 354 0.02 -6.44 -26.15
C HIS A 354 0.12 -7.96 -26.32
N VAL A 355 1.30 -8.48 -26.66
CA VAL A 355 1.60 -9.92 -26.78
C VAL A 355 2.10 -10.48 -25.45
N PHE A 356 3.05 -9.77 -24.81
CA PHE A 356 3.63 -10.12 -23.52
C PHE A 356 2.96 -9.37 -22.38
N THR A 357 1.70 -9.73 -22.12
CA THR A 357 0.91 -9.10 -21.05
C THR A 357 1.58 -9.27 -19.68
N PRO A 358 1.30 -8.39 -18.68
CA PRO A 358 1.87 -8.51 -17.35
C PRO A 358 1.65 -9.87 -16.68
N ALA A 359 0.48 -10.49 -16.90
CA ALA A 359 0.16 -11.81 -16.38
C ALA A 359 1.07 -12.89 -17.00
N LEU A 360 1.25 -12.85 -18.33
CA LEU A 360 2.12 -13.77 -19.05
C LEU A 360 3.59 -13.57 -18.66
N ARG A 361 4.03 -12.32 -18.48
CA ARG A 361 5.35 -11.98 -17.97
C ARG A 361 5.61 -12.57 -16.58
N ALA A 362 4.65 -12.44 -15.67
CA ALA A 362 4.76 -13.01 -14.33
C ALA A 362 4.80 -14.54 -14.35
N GLN A 363 4.00 -15.18 -15.21
CA GLN A 363 4.02 -16.62 -15.41
C GLN A 363 5.38 -17.10 -15.99
N ALA A 364 5.81 -16.53 -17.12
CA ALA A 364 7.05 -16.89 -17.77
C ALA A 364 8.28 -16.68 -16.85
N LYS A 365 8.28 -15.60 -16.05
CA LYS A 365 9.32 -15.37 -15.04
C LYS A 365 9.35 -16.51 -14.02
N ARG A 366 8.20 -16.91 -13.47
CA ARG A 366 8.12 -17.99 -12.46
C ARG A 366 8.62 -19.32 -13.02
N GLU A 367 8.18 -19.69 -14.23
CA GLU A 367 8.59 -20.93 -14.88
C GLU A 367 10.10 -20.98 -15.12
N VAL A 368 10.67 -19.92 -15.72
CA VAL A 368 12.12 -19.89 -15.99
C VAL A 368 12.95 -19.87 -14.71
N LEU A 369 12.51 -19.15 -13.67
CA LEU A 369 13.21 -19.15 -12.39
C LEU A 369 13.15 -20.52 -11.71
N ALA A 370 12.04 -21.25 -11.84
CA ALA A 370 11.92 -22.62 -11.34
C ALA A 370 12.84 -23.59 -12.11
N ASP A 371 12.87 -23.49 -13.45
CA ASP A 371 13.76 -24.30 -14.30
C ASP A 371 15.24 -24.06 -13.96
N LEU A 372 15.64 -22.79 -13.81
CA LEU A 372 16.99 -22.44 -13.42
C LEU A 372 17.33 -22.93 -12.00
N ALA A 373 16.38 -22.89 -11.08
CA ALA A 373 16.57 -23.45 -9.74
C ALA A 373 16.76 -24.97 -9.76
N ALA A 374 16.03 -25.69 -10.61
CA ALA A 374 16.15 -27.15 -10.75
C ALA A 374 17.50 -27.58 -11.35
N ILE A 375 18.08 -26.77 -12.25
CA ILE A 375 19.38 -27.03 -12.88
C ILE A 375 20.55 -26.68 -11.96
N ARG A 376 20.35 -25.72 -11.04
CA ARG A 376 21.33 -25.43 -9.98
C ARG A 376 21.38 -26.62 -9.03
N LYS A 377 22.38 -27.51 -9.23
CA LYS A 377 22.77 -28.47 -8.19
C LYS A 377 22.86 -27.72 -6.85
N PRO A 378 22.39 -28.30 -5.73
CA PRO A 378 22.47 -27.64 -4.43
C PRO A 378 23.95 -27.46 -4.07
N ASN A 379 24.52 -26.34 -4.47
CA ASN A 379 25.83 -25.94 -4.01
C ASN A 379 25.69 -25.66 -2.53
N ILE A 380 26.45 -26.43 -1.76
CA ILE A 380 26.73 -26.29 -0.33
C ILE A 380 26.64 -24.81 0.04
N VAL A 381 25.64 -24.50 0.86
CA VAL A 381 25.49 -23.20 1.49
C VAL A 381 26.73 -23.01 2.35
N MET A 382 27.74 -22.32 1.83
CA MET A 382 28.74 -21.72 2.70
C MET A 382 27.98 -20.70 3.56
N PRO A 383 28.07 -20.77 4.89
CA PRO A 383 27.41 -19.82 5.76
C PRO A 383 27.91 -18.43 5.36
N SER A 384 26.96 -17.57 5.01
CA SER A 384 27.22 -16.17 4.78
C SER A 384 27.79 -15.60 6.09
N GLU A 385 29.09 -15.33 6.15
CA GLU A 385 29.74 -14.51 7.18
C GLU A 385 29.34 -13.02 7.05
N ILE A 386 28.07 -12.76 6.73
CA ILE A 386 27.50 -11.43 6.86
C ILE A 386 26.73 -11.50 8.17
N ALA A 387 27.30 -10.89 9.20
CA ALA A 387 26.65 -10.76 10.49
C ALA A 387 25.21 -10.26 10.27
N PRO A 388 24.21 -10.82 10.98
CA PRO A 388 22.88 -10.24 10.99
C PRO A 388 23.02 -8.76 11.32
N ARG A 389 22.43 -7.88 10.49
CA ARG A 389 22.33 -6.45 10.82
C ARG A 389 21.81 -6.37 12.25
N PRO A 390 22.47 -5.63 13.16
CA PRO A 390 21.81 -5.31 14.41
C PRO A 390 20.49 -4.66 14.00
N ALA A 391 19.39 -5.14 14.59
CA ALA A 391 18.18 -4.32 14.67
C ALA A 391 18.67 -2.93 15.07
N LEU A 392 18.26 -1.89 14.36
CA LEU A 392 18.55 -0.52 14.74
C LEU A 392 17.92 -0.30 16.13
N VAL A 393 18.64 -0.70 17.17
CA VAL A 393 18.49 -0.20 18.52
C VAL A 393 18.88 1.24 18.36
N ALA A 394 17.88 2.11 18.45
CA ALA A 394 18.06 3.54 18.60
C ALA A 394 19.09 3.76 19.71
N THR A 395 20.35 3.90 19.32
CA THR A 395 21.44 4.27 20.20
C THR A 395 21.46 5.77 20.12
N ALA A 396 20.84 6.37 21.14
CA ALA A 396 20.99 7.78 21.45
C ALA A 396 22.49 8.10 21.50
N ALA A 397 22.97 8.87 20.53
CA ALA A 397 24.23 9.57 20.64
C ALA A 397 23.94 11.02 21.06
N LEU A 398 23.73 11.16 22.37
CA LEU A 398 24.16 12.35 23.09
C LEU A 398 25.70 12.37 23.01
N ALA A 399 26.28 13.32 22.27
CA ALA A 399 27.40 14.17 22.71
C ALA A 399 28.21 14.79 21.54
N ALA A 400 28.38 16.11 21.65
CA ALA A 400 29.49 16.95 21.19
C ALA A 400 29.51 17.47 19.72
N ARG A 401 28.73 18.51 19.42
CA ARG A 401 29.13 19.93 19.53
C ARG A 401 28.00 20.86 19.09
#